data_AF-A0A8B7VKD9-F1
#
_entry.id   AF-A0A8B7VKD9-F1
#
_cell.length_a   1.000
_cell.length_b   1.000
_cell.length_c   1.000
_cell.angle_alpha   90.00
_cell.angle_beta   90.00
_cell.angle_gamma   90.00
#
_symmetry.space_group_name_H-M   'P 1'
#
loop_
_entity.id
_entity.type
_entity.pdbx_description
1 polymer ?
#
loop_
_entity_poly.entity_id
_entity_poly.type
_entity_poly.pdbx_seq_one_letter_code
_entity_poly.pdbx_strand_id
1 'polypeptide(L)'
;MEIIRSNFKSNLHKVYQAIEEADFFAIDGEFSGISDGPSVTALTNGFDTPEERYQKLKKHSMDFLLFQFGLCTFKYDHTDSKYVTKSFNFYVFPKPFSRSSPDVKFVCQSSSIDFLASQGFDFNKVFRNGIPYLNQEEERQLREQYDEKRSQANGAGALAYVSPNTSKCPVTIPEDQKLFIDQVVAKIEDLLQSEENKNLDLEPCTGFQRKLIYQTLSWKYPKGIHVETLETEKKERYIVISKVDEEERKRREQQKHAKEQGIELRVLCLARQAIPYEPPNQCSCTIFHPHQQCTEVSFSLHP
;
A
#
# COMPACT_ATOMS: atom_id res chain seq x y z
N MET A 1 -17.34 14.20 2.67
CA MET A 1 -16.21 14.28 1.70
C MET A 1 -16.11 12.97 0.96
N GLU A 2 -15.87 13.02 -0.35
CA GLU A 2 -15.68 11.83 -1.19
C GLU A 2 -14.19 11.44 -1.23
N ILE A 3 -13.84 10.31 -0.61
CA ILE A 3 -12.45 9.86 -0.48
C ILE A 3 -12.23 8.64 -1.36
N ILE A 4 -11.34 8.79 -2.33
CA ILE A 4 -10.95 7.80 -3.34
C ILE A 4 -9.41 7.70 -3.39
N ARG A 5 -8.87 6.74 -4.14
CA ARG A 5 -7.43 6.46 -4.22
C ARG A 5 -6.55 7.69 -4.49
N SER A 6 -6.96 8.58 -5.38
CA SER A 6 -6.16 9.75 -5.78
C SER A 6 -6.05 10.81 -4.67
N ASN A 7 -7.06 10.93 -3.79
CA ASN A 7 -7.14 11.98 -2.78
C ASN A 7 -7.06 11.45 -1.33
N PHE A 8 -6.97 10.12 -1.14
CA PHE A 8 -6.88 9.49 0.17
C PHE A 8 -5.71 10.05 0.99
N LYS A 9 -4.48 9.96 0.46
CA LYS A 9 -3.28 10.39 1.18
C LYS A 9 -3.27 11.89 1.50
N SER A 10 -3.79 12.73 0.61
CA SER A 10 -3.86 14.17 0.84
C SER A 10 -4.88 14.56 1.91
N ASN A 11 -5.93 13.75 2.13
CA ASN A 11 -6.98 14.04 3.11
C ASN A 11 -6.85 13.23 4.41
N LEU A 12 -5.95 12.25 4.46
CA LEU A 12 -5.79 11.37 5.61
C LEU A 12 -5.52 12.14 6.92
N HIS A 13 -4.74 13.22 6.88
CA HIS A 13 -4.51 14.08 8.06
C HIS A 13 -5.80 14.72 8.58
N LYS A 14 -6.73 15.11 7.69
CA LYS A 14 -8.04 15.68 8.09
C LYS A 14 -8.93 14.63 8.70
N VAL A 15 -8.85 13.39 8.21
CA VAL A 15 -9.58 12.25 8.77
C VAL A 15 -9.07 11.96 10.18
N TYR A 16 -7.75 11.87 10.37
CA TYR A 16 -7.16 11.67 11.70
C TYR A 16 -7.55 12.79 12.67
N GLN A 17 -7.44 14.05 12.25
CA GLN A 17 -7.86 15.18 13.07
C GLN A 17 -9.37 15.11 13.42
N ALA A 18 -10.23 14.74 12.47
CA ALA A 18 -11.66 14.59 12.72
C ALA A 18 -11.95 13.45 13.71
N ILE A 19 -11.20 12.35 13.65
CA ILE A 19 -11.31 11.23 14.58
C ILE A 19 -10.83 11.65 15.98
N GLU A 20 -9.66 12.26 16.08
CA GLU A 20 -9.06 12.68 17.35
C GLU A 20 -9.90 13.72 18.11
N GLU A 21 -10.54 14.64 17.40
CA GLU A 21 -11.31 15.72 18.00
C GLU A 21 -12.75 15.32 18.41
N ALA A 22 -13.24 14.17 17.97
CA ALA A 22 -14.63 13.78 18.13
C ALA A 22 -14.93 13.13 19.48
N ASP A 23 -16.18 13.24 19.92
CA ASP A 23 -16.69 12.54 21.09
C ASP A 23 -17.11 11.12 20.73
N PHE A 24 -17.73 10.93 19.56
CA PHE A 24 -18.15 9.63 19.04
C PHE A 24 -18.28 9.63 17.50
N PHE A 25 -18.52 8.43 16.95
CA PHE A 25 -18.66 8.20 15.51
C PHE A 25 -19.94 7.44 15.19
N ALA A 26 -20.45 7.64 13.98
CA ALA A 26 -21.40 6.75 13.33
C ALA A 26 -20.76 6.20 12.05
N ILE A 27 -20.98 4.91 11.79
CA ILE A 27 -20.46 4.23 10.60
C ILE A 27 -21.60 3.53 9.85
N ASP A 28 -21.44 3.44 8.55
CA ASP A 28 -22.34 2.70 7.67
C ASP A 28 -21.56 2.11 6.48
N GLY A 29 -22.08 1.05 5.87
CA GLY A 29 -21.38 0.33 4.82
C GLY A 29 -22.29 -0.05 3.66
N GLU A 30 -21.84 0.24 2.44
CA GLU A 30 -22.51 -0.26 1.23
C GLU A 30 -21.80 -1.52 0.71
N PHE A 31 -22.60 -2.53 0.40
CA PHE A 31 -22.14 -3.85 -0.01
C PHE A 31 -22.49 -4.15 -1.47
N SER A 32 -21.68 -4.98 -2.12
CA SER A 32 -21.97 -5.51 -3.46
C SER A 32 -23.17 -6.47 -3.49
N GLY A 33 -23.65 -6.89 -2.32
CA GLY A 33 -24.82 -7.73 -2.12
C GLY A 33 -25.00 -8.07 -0.64
N ILE A 34 -26.08 -8.78 -0.32
CA ILE A 34 -26.47 -9.07 1.07
C ILE A 34 -26.41 -10.58 1.37
N SER A 35 -26.85 -11.40 0.41
CA SER A 35 -27.04 -12.84 0.60
C SER A 35 -26.88 -13.60 -0.72
N ASP A 36 -26.12 -14.69 -0.69
CA ASP A 36 -26.02 -15.66 -1.79
C ASP A 36 -27.01 -16.85 -1.64
N GLY A 37 -27.69 -16.93 -0.50
CA GLY A 37 -28.61 -18.01 -0.16
C GLY A 37 -29.98 -17.90 -0.86
N PRO A 38 -30.77 -19.00 -0.88
CA PRO A 38 -32.03 -19.10 -1.63
C PRO A 38 -33.15 -18.15 -1.14
N SER A 39 -33.00 -17.52 0.03
CA SER A 39 -33.83 -16.41 0.52
C SER A 39 -33.24 -15.78 1.78
N VAL A 40 -33.41 -14.47 1.97
CA VAL A 40 -33.09 -13.74 3.22
C VAL A 40 -33.74 -14.40 4.45
N THR A 41 -34.93 -14.99 4.27
CA THR A 41 -35.69 -15.70 5.31
C THR A 41 -35.01 -16.98 5.78
N ALA A 42 -34.22 -17.65 4.91
CA ALA A 42 -33.48 -18.86 5.28
C ALA A 42 -32.21 -18.55 6.08
N LEU A 43 -31.63 -17.36 5.88
CA LEU A 43 -30.43 -16.90 6.60
C LEU A 43 -30.72 -16.31 7.98
N THR A 44 -31.94 -15.87 8.21
CA THR A 44 -32.36 -15.16 9.43
C THR A 44 -33.49 -15.88 10.14
N ASN A 45 -33.39 -17.21 10.27
CA ASN A 45 -34.39 -17.97 11.01
C ASN A 45 -34.47 -17.41 12.45
N GLY A 46 -35.68 -17.06 12.89
CA GLY A 46 -35.92 -16.46 14.20
C GLY A 46 -35.56 -17.38 15.38
N PHE A 47 -35.36 -18.67 15.11
CA PHE A 47 -34.96 -19.67 16.09
C PHE A 47 -33.45 -19.92 16.15
N ASP A 48 -32.65 -19.26 15.31
CA ASP A 48 -31.20 -19.42 15.33
C ASP A 48 -30.61 -18.89 16.64
N THR A 49 -29.75 -19.66 17.27
CA THR A 49 -28.85 -19.16 18.31
C THR A 49 -27.87 -18.11 17.71
N PRO A 50 -27.26 -17.25 18.54
CA PRO A 50 -26.27 -16.29 18.06
C PRO A 50 -25.12 -16.93 17.28
N GLU A 51 -24.64 -18.10 17.72
CA GLU A 51 -23.56 -18.83 17.04
C GLU A 51 -24.02 -19.38 15.68
N GLU A 52 -25.21 -19.99 15.61
CA GLU A 52 -25.74 -20.50 14.33
C GLU A 52 -25.95 -19.37 13.33
N ARG A 53 -26.47 -18.22 13.78
CA ARG A 53 -26.63 -17.03 12.95
C ARG A 53 -25.29 -16.50 12.45
N TYR A 54 -24.28 -16.43 13.33
CA TYR A 54 -22.93 -16.02 12.94
C TYR A 54 -22.36 -16.95 11.86
N GLN A 55 -22.46 -18.28 12.02
CA GLN A 55 -21.95 -19.23 11.03
C GLN A 55 -22.67 -19.11 9.68
N LYS A 56 -23.99 -18.87 9.68
CA LYS A 56 -24.74 -18.62 8.44
C LYS A 56 -24.30 -17.35 7.75
N LEU A 57 -24.21 -16.23 8.46
CA LEU A 57 -23.75 -14.95 7.90
C LEU A 57 -22.31 -15.02 7.39
N LYS A 58 -21.43 -15.66 8.15
CA LYS A 58 -20.04 -15.89 7.75
C LYS A 58 -19.96 -16.66 6.43
N LYS A 59 -20.80 -17.67 6.26
CA LYS A 59 -20.80 -18.53 5.06
C LYS A 59 -21.44 -17.88 3.84
N HIS A 60 -22.50 -17.08 4.04
CA HIS A 60 -23.39 -16.64 2.95
C HIS A 60 -23.32 -15.14 2.63
N SER A 61 -22.64 -14.35 3.47
CA SER A 61 -22.56 -12.89 3.32
C SER A 61 -21.13 -12.36 3.20
N MET A 62 -20.09 -13.12 3.57
CA MET A 62 -18.70 -12.63 3.53
C MET A 62 -18.06 -12.65 2.14
N ASP A 63 -18.69 -13.30 1.16
CA ASP A 63 -18.25 -13.26 -0.24
C ASP A 63 -18.64 -11.94 -0.94
N PHE A 64 -19.51 -11.13 -0.31
CA PHE A 64 -19.82 -9.78 -0.78
C PHE A 64 -18.80 -8.76 -0.28
N LEU A 65 -18.54 -7.76 -1.12
CA LEU A 65 -17.56 -6.72 -0.84
C LEU A 65 -18.25 -5.51 -0.21
N LEU A 66 -17.81 -5.08 0.97
CA LEU A 66 -18.04 -3.71 1.43
C LEU A 66 -17.14 -2.78 0.62
N PHE A 67 -17.72 -1.94 -0.23
CA PHE A 67 -16.97 -1.09 -1.16
C PHE A 67 -17.13 0.41 -0.95
N GLN A 68 -18.02 0.82 -0.05
CA GLN A 68 -18.14 2.19 0.43
C GLN A 68 -18.30 2.12 1.94
N PHE A 69 -17.44 2.84 2.66
CA PHE A 69 -17.49 2.98 4.10
C PHE A 69 -17.84 4.43 4.43
N GLY A 70 -19.02 4.64 4.98
CA GLY A 70 -19.47 5.92 5.52
C GLY A 70 -18.96 6.10 6.95
N LEU A 71 -18.33 7.24 7.22
CA LEU A 71 -17.90 7.64 8.55
C LEU A 71 -18.42 9.05 8.84
N CYS A 72 -19.13 9.23 9.95
CA CYS A 72 -19.50 10.54 10.45
C CYS A 72 -18.94 10.72 11.87
N THR A 73 -18.21 11.80 12.06
CA THR A 73 -17.64 12.20 13.35
C THR A 73 -18.52 13.25 14.00
N PHE A 74 -18.69 13.19 15.33
CA PHE A 74 -19.54 14.10 16.10
C PHE A 74 -18.75 14.69 17.26
N LYS A 75 -18.77 16.01 17.38
CA LYS A 75 -18.19 16.75 18.50
C LYS A 75 -19.21 17.74 19.03
N TYR A 76 -19.46 17.72 20.33
CA TYR A 76 -20.34 18.69 20.97
C TYR A 76 -19.57 19.98 21.24
N ASP A 77 -20.07 21.09 20.70
CA ASP A 77 -19.59 22.42 21.01
C ASP A 77 -20.39 22.99 22.19
N HIS A 78 -19.75 23.08 23.35
CA HIS A 78 -20.34 23.61 24.56
C HIS A 78 -20.64 25.11 24.50
N THR A 79 -19.97 25.87 23.63
CA THR A 79 -20.17 27.32 23.49
C THR A 79 -21.51 27.60 22.80
N ASP A 80 -21.75 26.92 21.69
CA ASP A 80 -22.94 27.07 20.87
C ASP A 80 -24.04 26.03 21.19
N SER A 81 -23.78 25.12 22.14
CA SER A 81 -24.67 24.02 22.54
C SER A 81 -25.19 23.17 21.37
N LYS A 82 -24.32 22.83 20.41
CA LYS A 82 -24.67 22.08 19.20
C LYS A 82 -23.62 21.03 18.84
N TYR A 83 -24.01 20.03 18.05
CA TYR A 83 -23.06 19.10 17.46
C TYR A 83 -22.46 19.65 16.17
N VAL A 84 -21.14 19.57 16.07
CA VAL A 84 -20.36 19.77 14.86
C VAL A 84 -20.04 18.40 14.27
N THR A 85 -20.37 18.21 12.99
CA THR A 85 -20.18 16.92 12.31
C THR A 85 -19.24 17.02 11.13
N LYS A 86 -18.45 15.96 10.89
CA LYS A 86 -17.65 15.81 9.67
C LYS A 86 -17.88 14.40 9.10
N SER A 87 -18.41 14.33 7.88
CA SER A 87 -18.75 13.08 7.19
C SER A 87 -17.80 12.75 6.03
N PHE A 88 -17.52 11.47 5.84
CA PHE A 88 -16.59 10.93 4.85
C PHE A 88 -17.18 9.67 4.22
N ASN A 89 -17.08 9.57 2.89
CA ASN A 89 -17.40 8.37 2.13
C ASN A 89 -16.10 7.82 1.56
N PHE A 90 -15.64 6.68 2.07
CA PHE A 90 -14.43 6.01 1.59
C PHE A 90 -14.81 4.92 0.60
N TYR A 91 -14.40 5.08 -0.64
CA TYR A 91 -14.58 4.04 -1.66
C TYR A 91 -13.38 3.11 -1.64
N VAL A 92 -13.59 1.86 -1.28
CA VAL A 92 -12.51 0.86 -1.10
C VAL A 92 -12.65 -0.25 -2.14
N PHE A 93 -11.52 -0.79 -2.58
CA PHE A 93 -11.50 -1.90 -3.54
C PHE A 93 -10.23 -2.72 -3.37
N PRO A 94 -10.30 -4.07 -3.33
CA PRO A 94 -9.14 -4.95 -3.11
C PRO A 94 -8.29 -5.05 -4.39
N LYS A 95 -7.71 -3.92 -4.82
CA LYS A 95 -6.81 -3.89 -5.97
C LYS A 95 -5.51 -4.62 -5.60
N PRO A 96 -5.12 -5.68 -6.35
CA PRO A 96 -3.86 -6.38 -6.10
C PRO A 96 -2.67 -5.41 -6.15
N PHE A 97 -1.86 -5.41 -5.11
CA PHE A 97 -0.70 -4.53 -4.98
C PHE A 97 0.43 -4.91 -5.95
N SER A 98 0.62 -6.22 -6.14
CA SER A 98 1.62 -6.81 -7.02
C SER A 98 1.12 -8.10 -7.66
N ARG A 99 1.88 -8.68 -8.59
CA ARG A 99 1.53 -9.96 -9.23
C ARG A 99 1.51 -11.15 -8.26
N SER A 100 2.16 -11.03 -7.10
CA SER A 100 2.17 -12.05 -6.05
C SER A 100 1.11 -11.79 -4.97
N SER A 101 0.39 -10.67 -5.04
CA SER A 101 -0.68 -10.36 -4.09
C SER A 101 -1.92 -11.21 -4.39
N PRO A 102 -2.72 -11.56 -3.36
CA PRO A 102 -3.98 -12.26 -3.55
C PRO A 102 -4.89 -11.52 -4.54
N ASP A 103 -5.49 -12.28 -5.47
CA ASP A 103 -6.50 -11.76 -6.39
C ASP A 103 -7.89 -12.08 -5.83
N VAL A 104 -8.44 -11.12 -5.08
CA VAL A 104 -9.69 -11.29 -4.34
C VAL A 104 -10.86 -11.43 -5.31
N LYS A 105 -11.61 -12.52 -5.16
CA LYS A 105 -12.88 -12.74 -5.85
C LYS A 105 -14.01 -12.37 -4.90
N PHE A 106 -14.99 -11.62 -5.39
CA PHE A 106 -16.17 -11.22 -4.64
C PHE A 106 -17.42 -11.38 -5.52
N VAL A 107 -18.57 -11.48 -4.87
CA VAL A 107 -19.88 -11.67 -5.53
C VAL A 107 -20.60 -10.33 -5.63
N CYS A 108 -21.38 -10.13 -6.70
CA CYS A 108 -22.29 -9.00 -6.83
C CYS A 108 -23.72 -9.52 -6.96
N GLN A 109 -24.63 -8.98 -6.15
CA GLN A 109 -26.05 -9.30 -6.22
C GLN A 109 -26.76 -8.25 -7.08
N SER A 110 -27.38 -8.69 -8.18
CA SER A 110 -28.00 -7.77 -9.16
C SER A 110 -28.98 -6.77 -8.54
N SER A 111 -29.82 -7.20 -7.60
CA SER A 111 -30.78 -6.32 -6.94
C SER A 111 -30.13 -5.25 -6.07
N SER A 112 -29.00 -5.57 -5.41
CA SER A 112 -28.26 -4.60 -4.60
C SER A 112 -27.55 -3.57 -5.48
N ILE A 113 -26.98 -4.03 -6.60
CA ILE A 113 -26.35 -3.14 -7.59
C ILE A 113 -27.39 -2.22 -8.24
N ASP A 114 -28.57 -2.73 -8.60
CA ASP A 114 -29.67 -1.93 -9.17
C ASP A 114 -30.19 -0.89 -8.17
N PHE A 115 -30.36 -1.28 -6.90
CA PHE A 115 -30.73 -0.36 -5.83
C PHE A 115 -29.72 0.79 -5.70
N LEU A 116 -28.42 0.49 -5.61
CA LEU A 116 -27.37 1.51 -5.52
C LEU A 116 -27.32 2.39 -6.77
N ALA A 117 -27.49 1.82 -7.96
CA ALA A 117 -27.57 2.58 -9.20
C ALA A 117 -28.75 3.57 -9.18
N SER A 118 -29.91 3.15 -8.66
CA SER A 118 -31.10 4.02 -8.51
C SER A 118 -30.87 5.20 -7.56
N GLN A 119 -29.97 5.06 -6.58
CA GLN A 119 -29.58 6.11 -5.64
C GLN A 119 -28.44 7.02 -6.16
N GLY A 120 -28.00 6.82 -7.41
CA GLY A 120 -26.93 7.62 -8.02
C GLY A 120 -25.52 7.23 -7.58
N PHE A 121 -25.33 5.98 -7.11
CA PHE A 121 -24.01 5.49 -6.73
C PHE A 121 -23.06 5.42 -7.93
N ASP A 122 -21.89 6.05 -7.83
CA ASP A 122 -20.87 6.02 -8.89
C ASP A 122 -19.89 4.86 -8.70
N PHE A 123 -20.17 3.75 -9.37
CA PHE A 123 -19.32 2.55 -9.36
C PHE A 123 -17.90 2.79 -9.88
N ASN A 124 -17.62 3.86 -10.64
CA ASN A 124 -16.25 4.17 -11.06
C ASN A 124 -15.38 4.59 -9.86
N LYS A 125 -15.97 5.19 -8.83
CA LYS A 125 -15.26 5.53 -7.58
C LYS A 125 -14.75 4.28 -6.88
N VAL A 126 -15.46 3.16 -6.98
CA VAL A 126 -15.03 1.84 -6.50
C VAL A 126 -14.08 1.15 -7.48
N PHE A 127 -14.56 0.71 -8.64
CA PHE A 127 -13.84 -0.26 -9.46
C PHE A 127 -12.63 0.33 -10.19
N ARG A 128 -12.61 1.64 -10.44
CA ARG A 128 -11.46 2.32 -11.09
C ARG A 128 -10.58 3.01 -10.06
N ASN A 129 -11.20 3.68 -9.09
CA ASN A 129 -10.54 4.62 -8.18
C ASN A 129 -10.61 4.22 -6.71
N GLY A 130 -11.01 2.98 -6.39
CA GLY A 130 -11.11 2.52 -5.02
C GLY A 130 -9.76 2.52 -4.31
N ILE A 131 -9.79 2.90 -3.04
CA ILE A 131 -8.66 2.88 -2.12
C ILE A 131 -8.29 1.41 -1.88
N PRO A 132 -7.04 1.00 -2.18
CA PRO A 132 -6.58 -0.34 -1.87
C PRO A 132 -6.45 -0.51 -0.36
N TYR A 133 -6.65 -1.73 0.13
CA TYR A 133 -6.46 -2.10 1.52
C TYR A 133 -5.81 -3.47 1.62
N LEU A 134 -5.17 -3.73 2.76
CA LEU A 134 -4.69 -5.04 3.18
C LEU A 134 -5.22 -5.33 4.58
N ASN A 135 -5.45 -6.60 4.87
CA ASN A 135 -5.66 -7.04 6.23
C ASN A 135 -4.33 -7.12 7.00
N GLN A 136 -4.41 -7.38 8.30
CA GLN A 136 -3.24 -7.42 9.19
C GLN A 136 -2.18 -8.44 8.75
N GLU A 137 -2.60 -9.61 8.26
CA GLU A 137 -1.70 -10.70 7.91
C GLU A 137 -1.05 -10.45 6.53
N GLU A 138 -1.82 -9.94 5.58
CA GLU A 138 -1.28 -9.51 4.27
C GLU A 138 -0.27 -8.36 4.42
N GLU A 139 -0.53 -7.40 5.33
CA GLU A 139 0.41 -6.32 5.64
C GLU A 139 1.71 -6.87 6.22
N ARG A 140 1.61 -7.81 7.19
CA ARG A 140 2.77 -8.48 7.80
C ARG A 140 3.63 -9.17 6.75
N GLN A 141 3.02 -10.02 5.92
CA GLN A 141 3.71 -10.77 4.88
C GLN A 141 4.37 -9.84 3.84
N LEU A 142 3.69 -8.74 3.48
CA LEU A 142 4.24 -7.78 2.54
C LEU A 142 5.47 -7.07 3.10
N ARG A 143 5.43 -6.67 4.39
CA ARG A 143 6.57 -6.06 5.09
C ARG A 143 7.76 -7.01 5.17
N GLU A 144 7.51 -8.26 5.56
CA GLU A 144 8.55 -9.31 5.63
C GLU A 144 9.22 -9.52 4.27
N GLN A 145 8.44 -9.61 3.19
CA GLN A 145 9.00 -9.70 1.83
C GLN A 145 9.86 -8.50 1.43
N TYR A 146 9.49 -7.29 1.87
CA TYR A 146 10.30 -6.10 1.62
C TYR A 146 11.60 -6.12 2.43
N ASP A 147 11.55 -6.52 3.69
CA ASP A 147 12.72 -6.61 4.57
C ASP A 147 13.67 -7.74 4.14
N GLU A 148 13.15 -8.87 3.66
CA GLU A 148 13.95 -9.95 3.06
C GLU A 148 14.64 -9.49 1.78
N LYS A 149 13.91 -8.86 0.85
CA LYS A 149 14.49 -8.28 -0.37
C LYS A 149 15.54 -7.22 -0.04
N ARG A 150 15.31 -6.43 1.00
CA ARG A 150 16.27 -5.42 1.49
C ARG A 150 17.52 -6.07 2.07
N SER A 151 17.36 -7.12 2.88
CA SER A 151 18.48 -7.85 3.48
C SER A 151 19.34 -8.53 2.40
N GLN A 152 18.71 -9.07 1.36
CA GLN A 152 19.40 -9.61 0.19
C GLN A 152 20.12 -8.50 -0.60
N ALA A 153 19.51 -7.33 -0.78
CA ALA A 153 20.13 -6.20 -1.49
C ALA A 153 21.29 -5.54 -0.72
N ASN A 154 21.26 -5.56 0.62
CA ASN A 154 22.33 -5.04 1.48
C ASN A 154 23.48 -6.05 1.68
N GLY A 155 23.25 -7.35 1.45
CA GLY A 155 24.27 -8.41 1.51
C GLY A 155 25.11 -8.55 0.23
N ALA A 156 24.56 -8.17 -0.91
CA ALA A 156 25.26 -7.99 -2.18
C ALA A 156 24.39 -7.12 -3.08
N GLY A 157 24.95 -6.06 -3.68
CA GLY A 157 24.21 -5.14 -4.54
C GLY A 157 23.44 -5.90 -5.64
N ALA A 158 22.14 -6.06 -5.43
CA ALA A 158 21.26 -6.79 -6.33
C ALA A 158 20.95 -5.93 -7.55
N LEU A 159 21.90 -5.91 -8.49
CA LEU A 159 21.60 -5.67 -9.89
C LEU A 159 20.87 -6.91 -10.41
N ALA A 160 19.73 -6.72 -11.06
CA ALA A 160 18.82 -7.78 -11.50
C ALA A 160 19.37 -8.74 -12.58
N TYR A 161 20.69 -8.86 -12.73
CA TYR A 161 21.38 -9.64 -13.77
C TYR A 161 22.68 -10.31 -13.31
N VAL A 162 22.82 -10.64 -12.03
CA VAL A 162 24.05 -11.26 -11.52
C VAL A 162 23.87 -12.78 -11.34
N SER A 163 24.62 -13.56 -12.12
CA SER A 163 24.83 -15.00 -11.92
C SER A 163 25.44 -15.30 -10.54
N PRO A 164 25.29 -16.51 -9.99
CA PRO A 164 25.57 -16.87 -8.58
C PRO A 164 27.01 -16.70 -8.06
N ASN A 165 27.93 -16.12 -8.82
CA ASN A 165 29.36 -16.00 -8.47
C ASN A 165 29.82 -14.54 -8.49
N THR A 166 29.49 -13.77 -7.45
CA THR A 166 30.24 -12.55 -7.10
C THR A 166 31.34 -12.91 -6.12
N SER A 167 32.34 -13.64 -6.60
CA SER A 167 33.64 -13.65 -5.95
C SER A 167 34.29 -12.28 -6.18
N LYS A 168 34.94 -11.74 -5.14
CA LYS A 168 35.75 -10.52 -5.14
C LYS A 168 37.04 -10.70 -5.96
N CYS A 169 36.98 -11.39 -7.10
CA CYS A 169 38.14 -11.74 -7.91
C CYS A 169 38.18 -10.90 -9.19
N PRO A 170 39.38 -10.46 -9.63
CA PRO A 170 39.54 -9.87 -10.94
C PRO A 170 39.12 -10.91 -11.99
N VAL A 171 38.12 -10.58 -12.79
CA VAL A 171 37.61 -11.47 -13.81
C VAL A 171 38.34 -11.21 -15.11
N THR A 172 38.77 -12.29 -15.75
CA THR A 172 39.46 -12.25 -17.04
C THR A 172 38.53 -11.69 -18.10
N ILE A 173 38.84 -10.48 -18.56
CA ILE A 173 38.16 -9.85 -19.70
C ILE A 173 38.72 -10.49 -20.97
N PRO A 174 37.86 -11.00 -21.88
CA PRO A 174 38.30 -11.50 -23.18
C PRO A 174 39.11 -10.45 -23.95
N GLU A 175 40.11 -10.90 -24.71
CA GLU A 175 41.08 -10.02 -25.36
C GLU A 175 40.43 -9.07 -26.38
N ASP A 176 39.36 -9.53 -27.03
CA ASP A 176 38.53 -8.75 -27.96
C ASP A 176 37.70 -7.65 -27.28
N GLN A 177 37.40 -7.78 -25.99
CA GLN A 177 36.65 -6.78 -25.21
C GLN A 177 37.54 -5.90 -24.32
N LYS A 178 38.83 -6.20 -24.23
CA LYS A 178 39.77 -5.49 -23.35
C LYS A 178 39.86 -4.00 -23.71
N LEU A 179 40.05 -3.70 -25.00
CA LEU A 179 40.10 -2.32 -25.50
C LEU A 179 38.83 -1.54 -25.19
N PHE A 180 37.66 -2.18 -25.30
CA PHE A 180 36.38 -1.55 -25.00
C PHE A 180 36.26 -1.19 -23.51
N ILE A 181 36.60 -2.13 -22.61
CA ILE A 181 36.55 -1.86 -21.17
C ILE A 181 37.58 -0.81 -20.76
N ASP A 182 38.78 -0.84 -21.33
CA ASP A 182 39.82 0.16 -21.04
C ASP A 182 39.36 1.57 -21.46
N GLN A 183 38.67 1.71 -22.60
CA GLN A 183 38.06 2.98 -23.02
C GLN A 183 36.96 3.44 -22.06
N VAL A 184 36.10 2.53 -21.59
CA VAL A 184 35.05 2.86 -20.61
C VAL A 184 35.65 3.31 -19.28
N VAL A 185 36.68 2.60 -18.82
CA VAL A 185 37.43 2.99 -17.62
C VAL A 185 38.05 4.37 -17.76
N ALA A 186 38.71 4.66 -18.90
CA ALA A 186 39.32 5.96 -19.11
C ALA A 186 38.30 7.10 -19.00
N LYS A 187 37.11 6.94 -19.61
CA LYS A 187 36.02 7.91 -19.48
C LYS A 187 35.56 8.11 -18.03
N ILE A 188 35.59 7.05 -17.21
CA ILE A 188 35.20 7.12 -15.80
C ILE A 188 36.27 7.82 -14.96
N GLU A 189 37.56 7.58 -15.24
CA GLU A 189 38.65 8.32 -14.60
C GLU A 189 38.60 9.82 -14.96
N ASP A 190 38.34 10.15 -16.22
CA ASP A 190 38.14 11.53 -16.67
C ASP A 190 36.94 12.17 -15.95
N LEU A 191 35.84 11.41 -15.81
CA LEU A 191 34.71 11.83 -15.00
C LEU A 191 35.19 12.13 -13.59
N LEU A 192 35.79 11.17 -12.87
CA LEU A 192 36.27 11.28 -11.48
C LEU A 192 37.16 12.50 -11.25
N GLN A 193 38.04 12.85 -12.19
CA GLN A 193 38.93 14.01 -12.10
C GLN A 193 38.27 15.35 -12.42
N SER A 194 37.16 15.36 -13.16
CA SER A 194 36.42 16.58 -13.52
C SER A 194 35.53 17.10 -12.37
N GLU A 195 35.65 18.37 -11.97
CA GLU A 195 34.75 19.00 -10.99
C GLU A 195 33.36 19.37 -11.58
N GLU A 196 33.26 19.64 -12.89
CA GLU A 196 32.00 20.10 -13.52
C GLU A 196 31.03 18.96 -13.90
N ASN A 197 31.54 17.86 -14.47
CA ASN A 197 30.71 16.74 -14.92
C ASN A 197 30.35 15.78 -13.78
N LYS A 198 29.05 15.68 -13.47
CA LYS A 198 28.52 14.75 -12.46
C LYS A 198 28.07 13.40 -13.03
N ASN A 199 27.75 13.35 -14.32
CA ASN A 199 27.21 12.18 -15.00
C ASN A 199 27.98 11.87 -16.28
N LEU A 200 28.07 10.59 -16.63
CA LEU A 200 28.62 10.06 -17.86
C LEU A 200 27.63 9.07 -18.47
N ASP A 201 27.18 9.38 -19.68
CA ASP A 201 26.35 8.48 -20.48
C ASP A 201 27.26 7.65 -21.38
N LEU A 202 27.21 6.32 -21.23
CA LEU A 202 27.87 5.39 -22.13
C LEU A 202 26.98 5.07 -23.32
N GLU A 203 27.57 4.95 -24.50
CA GLU A 203 26.85 4.52 -25.70
C GLU A 203 26.18 3.15 -25.50
N PRO A 204 25.03 2.90 -26.16
CA PRO A 204 24.37 1.60 -26.14
C PRO A 204 25.34 0.48 -26.52
N CYS A 205 25.45 -0.53 -25.65
CA CYS A 205 26.37 -1.64 -25.82
C CYS A 205 25.63 -2.98 -25.79
N THR A 206 26.31 -4.06 -26.21
CA THR A 206 25.73 -5.40 -26.15
C THR A 206 25.47 -5.84 -24.70
N GLY A 207 24.56 -6.80 -24.52
CA GLY A 207 24.29 -7.36 -23.18
C GLY A 207 25.52 -7.96 -22.50
N PHE A 208 26.45 -8.51 -23.29
CA PHE A 208 27.72 -9.04 -22.81
C PHE A 208 28.65 -7.92 -22.33
N GLN A 209 28.83 -6.87 -23.12
CA GLN A 209 29.60 -5.69 -22.74
C GLN A 209 29.05 -5.03 -21.49
N ARG A 210 27.72 -4.90 -21.38
CA ARG A 210 27.06 -4.37 -20.17
C ARG A 210 27.41 -5.20 -18.94
N LYS A 211 27.38 -6.54 -19.05
CA LYS A 211 27.80 -7.43 -17.95
C LYS A 211 29.25 -7.20 -17.55
N LEU A 212 30.16 -7.08 -18.53
CA LEU A 212 31.58 -6.80 -18.27
C LEU A 212 31.79 -5.44 -17.60
N ILE A 213 31.04 -4.41 -18.00
CA ILE A 213 31.08 -3.08 -17.36
C ILE A 213 30.67 -3.21 -15.90
N TYR A 214 29.47 -3.74 -15.60
CA TYR A 214 29.01 -3.89 -14.22
C TYR A 214 29.98 -4.71 -13.37
N GLN A 215 30.50 -5.80 -13.92
CA GLN A 215 31.47 -6.63 -13.23
C GLN A 215 32.76 -5.87 -12.94
N THR A 216 33.31 -5.15 -13.92
CA THR A 216 34.55 -4.37 -13.77
C THR A 216 34.38 -3.25 -12.76
N LEU A 217 33.28 -2.50 -12.83
CA LEU A 217 33.03 -1.37 -11.92
C LEU A 217 32.79 -1.83 -10.49
N SER A 218 32.17 -3.00 -10.30
CA SER A 218 31.87 -3.52 -8.95
C SER A 218 33.11 -3.71 -8.07
N TRP A 219 34.24 -4.14 -8.66
CA TRP A 219 35.49 -4.33 -7.91
C TRP A 219 36.44 -3.14 -8.03
N LYS A 220 36.46 -2.44 -9.17
CA LYS A 220 37.40 -1.33 -9.41
C LYS A 220 36.97 -0.03 -8.73
N TYR A 221 35.66 0.21 -8.62
CA TYR A 221 35.09 1.39 -7.96
C TYR A 221 33.99 0.95 -6.97
N PRO A 222 34.37 0.37 -5.82
CA PRO A 222 33.40 -0.12 -4.83
C PRO A 222 32.59 1.01 -4.18
N LYS A 223 33.06 2.26 -4.27
CA LYS A 223 32.46 3.47 -3.72
C LYS A 223 32.70 4.66 -4.65
N GLY A 224 31.88 5.71 -4.52
CA GLY A 224 32.04 6.99 -5.24
C GLY A 224 31.32 7.10 -6.58
N ILE A 225 30.83 5.98 -7.13
CA ILE A 225 30.04 5.97 -8.36
C ILE A 225 28.74 5.18 -8.21
N HIS A 226 27.69 5.61 -8.91
CA HIS A 226 26.44 4.89 -9.07
C HIS A 226 26.20 4.57 -10.54
N VAL A 227 25.83 3.33 -10.83
CA VAL A 227 25.67 2.82 -12.19
C VAL A 227 24.24 2.33 -12.39
N GLU A 228 23.53 2.91 -13.36
CA GLU A 228 22.18 2.51 -13.72
C GLU A 228 22.05 2.30 -15.23
N THR A 229 21.12 1.44 -15.65
CA THR A 229 20.80 1.24 -17.07
C THR A 229 19.50 1.96 -17.36
N LEU A 230 19.52 2.90 -18.29
CA LEU A 230 18.35 3.62 -18.76
C LEU A 230 17.97 3.16 -20.16
N GLU A 231 16.76 3.50 -20.58
CA GLU A 231 16.20 3.14 -21.89
C GLU A 231 15.72 4.44 -22.57
N THR A 232 16.18 4.69 -23.79
CA THR A 232 15.75 5.85 -24.58
C THR A 232 14.32 5.65 -25.09
N GLU A 233 13.71 6.72 -25.63
CA GLU A 233 12.38 6.64 -26.28
C GLU A 233 12.35 5.61 -27.44
N LYS A 234 13.51 5.33 -28.05
CA LYS A 234 13.70 4.33 -29.10
C LYS A 234 13.91 2.90 -28.58
N LYS A 235 13.79 2.68 -27.26
CA LYS A 235 14.04 1.40 -26.58
C LYS A 235 15.50 0.91 -26.62
N GLU A 236 16.44 1.82 -26.83
CA GLU A 236 17.87 1.49 -26.79
C GLU A 236 18.37 1.65 -25.35
N ARG A 237 19.01 0.61 -24.83
CA ARG A 237 19.51 0.59 -23.46
C ARG A 237 20.93 1.11 -23.39
N TYR A 238 21.16 2.08 -22.51
CA TYR A 238 22.45 2.71 -22.29
C TYR A 238 22.75 2.79 -20.79
N ILE A 239 24.01 2.96 -20.43
CA ILE A 239 24.46 2.96 -19.03
C ILE A 239 24.79 4.38 -18.63
N VAL A 240 24.26 4.81 -17.48
CA VAL A 240 24.58 6.09 -16.86
C VAL A 240 25.42 5.86 -15.62
N ILE A 241 26.54 6.56 -15.54
CA ILE A 241 27.45 6.55 -14.40
C ILE A 241 27.43 7.94 -13.78
N SER A 242 27.02 8.01 -12.52
CA SER A 242 26.97 9.26 -11.76
C SER A 242 27.97 9.24 -10.62
N LYS A 243 28.66 10.37 -10.40
CA LYS A 243 29.41 10.58 -9.17
C LYS A 243 28.44 10.70 -8.02
N VAL A 244 28.62 9.88 -7.01
CA VAL A 244 27.78 9.92 -5.82
C VAL A 244 28.70 9.90 -4.63
N ASP A 245 28.75 11.01 -3.92
CA ASP A 245 29.39 11.09 -2.61
C ASP A 245 28.61 10.23 -1.59
N GLU A 246 29.24 9.87 -0.48
CA GLU A 246 28.62 8.98 0.51
C GLU A 246 27.38 9.61 1.18
N GLU A 247 27.29 10.93 1.24
CA GLU A 247 26.13 11.66 1.77
C GLU A 247 24.93 11.59 0.81
N GLU A 248 25.13 11.87 -0.47
CA GLU A 248 24.16 11.82 -1.55
C GLU A 248 23.71 10.39 -1.80
N ARG A 249 24.60 9.40 -1.63
CA ARG A 249 24.24 7.98 -1.65
C ARG A 249 23.25 7.67 -0.55
N LYS A 250 23.58 8.03 0.70
CA LYS A 250 22.67 7.87 1.84
C LYS A 250 21.37 8.63 1.63
N ARG A 251 21.40 9.84 1.07
CA ARG A 251 20.20 10.64 0.77
C ARG A 251 19.31 9.97 -0.27
N ARG A 252 19.88 9.42 -1.35
CA ARG A 252 19.14 8.68 -2.38
C ARG A 252 18.56 7.37 -1.84
N GLU A 253 19.33 6.64 -1.03
CA GLU A 253 18.84 5.46 -0.31
C GLU A 253 17.69 5.83 0.64
N GLN A 254 17.82 6.92 1.40
CA GLN A 254 16.75 7.45 2.26
C GLN A 254 15.52 7.91 1.47
N GLN A 255 15.70 8.55 0.32
CA GLN A 255 14.58 8.96 -0.54
C GLN A 255 13.87 7.76 -1.17
N LYS A 256 14.63 6.75 -1.59
CA LYS A 256 14.08 5.47 -2.03
C LYS A 256 13.31 4.80 -0.89
N HIS A 257 13.87 4.77 0.31
CA HIS A 257 13.19 4.30 1.52
C HIS A 257 11.91 5.10 1.81
N ALA A 258 11.93 6.42 1.73
CA ALA A 258 10.75 7.25 1.95
C ALA A 258 9.69 7.08 0.85
N LYS A 259 10.10 6.79 -0.39
CA LYS A 259 9.20 6.51 -1.51
C LYS A 259 8.56 5.12 -1.37
N GLU A 260 9.33 4.13 -0.92
CA GLU A 260 8.86 2.78 -0.60
C GLU A 260 7.93 2.77 0.62
N GLN A 261 8.31 3.43 1.71
CA GLN A 261 7.43 3.69 2.87
C GLN A 261 6.22 4.55 2.50
N GLY A 262 6.38 5.47 1.54
CA GLY A 262 5.29 6.29 1.04
C GLY A 262 4.24 5.48 0.27
N ILE A 263 4.66 4.37 -0.36
CA ILE A 263 3.80 3.34 -0.97
C ILE A 263 3.17 2.48 0.12
N GLU A 264 3.93 2.10 1.16
CA GLU A 264 3.43 1.39 2.35
C GLU A 264 2.31 2.17 3.07
N LEU A 265 2.46 3.49 3.23
CA LEU A 265 1.43 4.39 3.74
C LEU A 265 0.23 4.58 2.82
N ARG A 266 0.35 4.28 1.51
CA ARG A 266 -0.83 4.24 0.61
C ARG A 266 -1.64 2.95 0.77
N VAL A 267 -1.04 1.94 1.41
CA VAL A 267 -1.60 0.61 1.62
C VAL A 267 -2.14 0.46 3.06
N LEU A 268 -1.65 1.29 3.99
CA LEU A 268 -2.02 1.24 5.40
C LEU A 268 -3.42 1.82 5.70
N CYS A 269 -4.35 0.88 5.86
CA CYS A 269 -5.28 0.72 6.98
C CYS A 269 -6.06 1.96 7.45
N LEU A 270 -7.32 2.05 7.02
CA LEU A 270 -8.37 2.88 7.61
C LEU A 270 -8.73 2.48 9.06
N ALA A 271 -8.17 1.40 9.61
CA ALA A 271 -8.66 0.80 10.86
C ALA A 271 -7.59 0.57 11.94
N ARG A 272 -6.39 1.15 11.85
CA ARG A 272 -5.32 0.81 12.82
C ARG A 272 -5.35 1.57 14.15
N GLN A 273 -6.32 2.46 14.43
CA GLN A 273 -6.29 3.25 15.67
C GLN A 273 -7.63 3.57 16.38
N ALA A 274 -8.75 2.89 16.11
CA ALA A 274 -10.01 3.29 16.77
C ALA A 274 -10.86 2.18 17.44
N ILE A 275 -10.46 0.91 17.45
CA ILE A 275 -11.29 -0.14 18.08
C ILE A 275 -10.40 -1.11 18.86
N PRO A 276 -10.34 -1.02 20.20
CA PRO A 276 -9.84 -2.11 21.02
C PRO A 276 -10.71 -3.35 20.78
N TYR A 277 -10.08 -4.47 20.45
CA TYR A 277 -10.74 -5.77 20.38
C TYR A 277 -11.19 -6.17 21.78
N GLU A 278 -12.51 -6.16 22.06
CA GLU A 278 -13.09 -6.83 23.22
C GLU A 278 -13.61 -8.23 22.84
N PRO A 279 -13.44 -9.23 23.73
CA PRO A 279 -13.86 -10.61 23.47
C PRO A 279 -15.38 -10.74 23.33
N PRO A 280 -15.87 -11.76 22.61
CA PRO A 280 -17.24 -11.85 22.14
C PRO A 280 -18.18 -12.36 23.25
N ASN A 281 -18.48 -11.52 24.24
CA ASN A 281 -19.51 -11.82 25.24
C ASN A 281 -20.12 -10.53 25.80
N GLN A 282 -20.72 -9.70 24.93
CA GLN A 282 -21.85 -8.81 25.26
C GLN A 282 -22.23 -7.99 24.02
N CYS A 283 -23.22 -8.46 23.26
CA CYS A 283 -23.90 -7.61 22.29
C CYS A 283 -24.86 -6.68 23.04
N SER A 284 -24.49 -5.41 23.16
CA SER A 284 -25.44 -4.33 23.39
C SER A 284 -25.10 -3.18 22.43
N CYS A 285 -26.12 -2.48 21.90
CA CYS A 285 -25.90 -1.25 21.14
C CYS A 285 -25.25 -0.23 22.08
N THR A 286 -23.93 -0.13 22.01
CA THR A 286 -23.15 0.66 22.96
C THR A 286 -22.73 1.96 22.27
N ILE A 287 -23.26 3.08 22.77
CA ILE A 287 -22.72 4.41 22.50
C ILE A 287 -21.37 4.47 23.24
N PHE A 288 -20.27 4.63 22.50
CA PHE A 288 -18.94 4.78 23.10
C PHE A 288 -18.77 6.22 23.61
N HIS A 289 -18.64 6.38 24.93
CA HIS A 289 -18.20 7.63 25.57
C HIS A 289 -16.77 7.47 26.10
N PRO A 290 -15.81 8.39 25.80
CA PRO A 290 -14.41 8.18 26.17
C PRO A 290 -14.09 8.37 27.65
N HIS A 291 -14.93 9.02 28.45
CA HIS A 291 -14.64 9.29 29.86
C HIS A 291 -15.91 9.49 30.70
N GLN A 292 -16.37 8.44 31.41
CA GLN A 292 -16.87 8.43 32.80
C GLN A 292 -17.69 7.16 33.09
N GLN A 293 -17.71 6.77 34.37
CA GLN A 293 -18.28 5.55 34.94
C GLN A 293 -19.69 5.22 34.43
N CYS A 294 -19.91 3.94 34.11
CA CYS A 294 -21.21 3.36 33.84
C CYS A 294 -22.19 3.67 34.98
N THR A 295 -23.17 4.54 34.73
CA THR A 295 -24.43 4.54 35.47
C THR A 295 -25.48 3.87 34.61
N GLU A 296 -25.94 2.71 35.06
CA GLU A 296 -27.11 2.01 34.50
C GLU A 296 -28.34 2.94 34.60
N VAL A 297 -28.95 3.26 33.46
CA VAL A 297 -30.29 3.85 33.42
C VAL A 297 -31.20 2.85 32.72
N SER A 298 -31.96 2.10 33.51
CA SER A 298 -33.00 1.19 33.03
C SER A 298 -34.21 1.99 32.59
N PHE A 299 -34.61 1.91 31.32
CA PHE A 299 -35.95 2.32 30.90
C PHE A 299 -36.84 1.08 30.81
N SER A 300 -37.81 1.02 31.72
CA SER A 300 -38.93 0.09 31.66
C SER A 300 -39.95 0.58 30.63
N LEU A 301 -40.18 -0.22 29.60
CA LEU A 301 -41.37 -0.07 28.75
C LEU A 301 -42.44 -1.05 29.25
N HIS A 302 -43.50 -0.48 29.81
CA HIS A 302 -44.78 -1.13 30.03
C HIS A 302 -45.87 -0.27 29.36
N PRO A 303 -47.00 -0.87 28.97
CA PRO A 303 -47.20 -2.17 28.31
C PRO A 303 -47.54 -2.03 26.81
#